data_AF-A0A7K2X579-F1
#
_entry.id   AF-A0A7K2X579-F1
#
_cell.length_a   1.000
_cell.length_b   1.000
_cell.length_c   1.000
_cell.angle_alpha   90.00
_cell.angle_beta   90.00
_cell.angle_gamma   90.00
#
_symmetry.space_group_name_H-M   'P 1'
#
loop_
_entity.id
_entity.type
_entity.pdbx_description
1 polymer ?
#
loop_
_entity_poly.entity_id
_entity_poly.type
_entity_poly.pdbx_seq_one_letter_code
_entity_poly.pdbx_strand_id
1 'polypeptide(L)' 'ALAALTDGASRWVDLFGAGDWADCLGVLRTEGAPGLLRRVRERELADAEAGGVRRWKLHDDATAVYVEPGP' A
#
# COMPACT_ATOMS: atom_id res chain seq x y z
N ALA A 1 -15.53 7.76 5.17
CA ALA A 1 -14.95 6.48 4.71
C ALA A 1 -14.01 5.94 5.78
N LEU A 2 -13.83 4.62 5.84
CA LEU A 2 -12.90 3.95 6.74
C LEU A 2 -12.04 2.98 5.92
N ALA A 3 -10.75 2.89 6.26
CA ALA A 3 -9.84 1.89 5.74
C ALA A 3 -9.20 1.11 6.89
N ALA A 4 -9.02 -0.19 6.71
CA ALA A 4 -8.22 -1.05 7.58
C ALA A 4 -7.14 -1.72 6.72
N LEU A 5 -5.90 -1.66 7.17
CA LEU A 5 -4.71 -2.10 6.44
C LEU A 5 -3.86 -3.01 7.34
N THR A 6 -3.25 -4.04 6.76
CA THR A 6 -2.11 -4.72 7.40
C THR A 6 -0.84 -3.90 7.22
N ASP A 7 0.20 -4.19 8.00
CA ASP A 7 1.51 -3.55 7.89
C ASP A 7 2.06 -3.63 6.45
N GLY A 8 1.93 -4.81 5.81
CA GLY A 8 2.28 -5.00 4.40
C GLY A 8 1.55 -4.06 3.42
N ALA A 9 0.30 -3.69 3.69
CA ALA A 9 -0.45 -2.75 2.85
C ALA A 9 -0.12 -1.28 3.17
N SER A 10 0.20 -0.97 4.44
CA SER A 10 0.52 0.40 4.86
C SER A 10 1.91 0.86 4.37
N ARG A 11 2.80 -0.09 4.04
CA ARG A 11 4.13 0.17 3.47
C ARG A 11 4.16 1.17 2.31
N TRP A 12 3.11 1.25 1.49
CA TRP A 12 3.04 2.26 0.41
C TRP A 12 3.22 3.69 0.94
N VAL A 13 2.62 3.99 2.09
CA VAL A 13 2.77 5.26 2.82
C VAL A 13 4.00 5.21 3.72
N ASP A 14 4.01 4.30 4.70
CA ASP A 14 4.95 4.36 5.84
C ASP A 14 6.40 4.06 5.45
N LEU A 15 6.60 3.09 4.56
CA LEU A 15 7.94 2.59 4.22
C LEU A 15 8.48 3.21 2.93
N PHE A 16 7.61 3.39 1.94
CA PHE A 16 8.00 3.88 0.62
C PHE A 16 7.78 5.38 0.44
N GLY A 17 6.99 6.03 1.30
CA GLY A 17 6.66 7.45 1.17
C GLY A 17 6.07 7.79 -0.20
N ALA A 18 5.34 6.86 -0.83
CA ALA A 18 4.87 7.00 -2.21
C ALA A 18 3.67 7.95 -2.36
N GLY A 19 3.11 8.38 -1.23
CA GLY A 19 2.01 9.32 -1.05
C GLY A 19 1.71 9.44 0.45
N ASP A 20 0.74 10.26 0.82
CA ASP A 20 0.27 10.35 2.20
C ASP A 20 -0.99 9.48 2.45
N TRP A 21 -1.55 9.58 3.66
CA TRP A 21 -2.76 8.83 4.02
C TRP A 21 -4.01 9.27 3.25
N ALA A 22 -4.10 10.54 2.84
CA ALA A 22 -5.20 11.03 2.02
C ALA A 22 -5.09 10.47 0.60
N ASP A 23 -3.88 10.43 0.03
CA ASP A 23 -3.61 9.77 -1.25
C ASP A 23 -3.96 8.29 -1.20
N CYS A 24 -3.62 7.61 -0.10
CA CYS A 24 -3.96 6.20 0.12
C CYS A 24 -5.48 5.96 0.11
N LEU A 25 -6.25 6.80 0.82
CA LEU A 25 -7.71 6.76 0.76
C LEU A 25 -8.25 7.09 -0.64
N GLY A 26 -7.61 8.00 -1.36
CA GLY A 26 -7.90 8.29 -2.76
C GLY A 26 -7.76 7.06 -3.65
N VAL A 27 -6.61 6.38 -3.58
CA VAL A 27 -6.35 5.12 -4.30
C VAL A 27 -7.37 4.05 -3.93
N LEU A 28 -7.67 3.86 -2.65
CA LEU A 28 -8.65 2.88 -2.20
C LEU A 28 -10.07 3.18 -2.71
N ARG A 29 -10.44 4.46 -2.77
CA ARG A 29 -11.72 4.89 -3.33
C ARG A 29 -11.80 4.65 -4.83
N THR A 30 -10.73 4.94 -5.58
CA THR A 30 -10.76 4.93 -7.05
C THR A 30 -10.40 3.58 -7.66
N GLU A 31 -9.47 2.86 -7.06
CA GLU A 31 -8.91 1.60 -7.58
C GLU A 31 -9.16 0.39 -6.66
N GLY A 32 -9.71 0.62 -5.47
CA GLY A 32 -9.95 -0.42 -4.48
C GLY A 32 -8.65 -0.98 -3.86
N ALA A 33 -8.82 -2.00 -3.01
CA ALA A 33 -7.70 -2.72 -2.42
C ALA A 33 -6.72 -3.30 -3.46
N PRO A 34 -7.17 -3.90 -4.60
CA PRO A 34 -6.24 -4.40 -5.61
C PRO A 34 -5.32 -3.31 -6.18
N GLY A 35 -5.83 -2.08 -6.36
CA GLY A 35 -5.04 -0.95 -6.82
C GLY A 35 -3.93 -0.55 -5.84
N LEU A 36 -4.26 -0.45 -4.56
CA LEU A 36 -3.27 -0.19 -3.52
C LEU A 36 -2.19 -1.29 -3.47
N LEU A 37 -2.60 -2.56 -3.48
CA LEU A 37 -1.67 -3.68 -3.41
C LEU A 37 -0.75 -3.75 -4.62
N ARG A 38 -1.25 -3.49 -5.83
CA ARG A 38 -0.41 -3.39 -7.03
C ARG A 38 0.67 -2.33 -6.87
N ARG A 39 0.31 -1.14 -6.37
CA ARG A 39 1.26 -0.04 -6.11
C ARG A 39 2.28 -0.40 -5.02
N VAL A 40 1.91 -1.16 -3.99
CA VAL A 40 2.87 -1.72 -3.02
C VAL A 40 3.89 -2.60 -3.74
N ARG A 41 3.45 -3.53 -4.59
CA ARG A 41 4.35 -4.45 -5.31
C ARG A 41 5.27 -3.72 -6.29
N GLU A 42 4.78 -2.69 -6.96
CA GLU A 42 5.61 -1.83 -7.83
C GLU A 42 6.75 -1.16 -7.05
N ARG A 43 6.48 -0.69 -5.82
CA ARG A 43 7.52 -0.09 -4.96
C ARG A 43 8.49 -1.10 -4.39
N GLU A 44 8.01 -2.29 -4.01
CA GLU A 44 8.86 -3.39 -3.56
C GLU A 44 9.83 -3.84 -4.67
N LEU A 45 9.35 -4.00 -5.91
CA LEU A 45 10.19 -4.36 -7.05
C LEU A 45 11.24 -3.29 -7.35
N ALA A 46 10.83 -2.02 -7.44
CA ALA A 46 11.75 -0.92 -7.71
C ALA A 46 12.87 -0.80 -6.65
N ASP A 47 12.55 -1.02 -5.37
CA ASP A 47 13.57 -1.03 -4.31
C ASP A 47 14.52 -2.23 -4.41
N ALA A 48 14.02 -3.41 -4.77
CA ALA A 48 14.86 -4.58 -4.99
C ALA A 48 15.84 -4.36 -6.16
N GLU A 49 15.36 -3.78 -7.26
CA GLU A 49 16.18 -3.42 -8.41
C GLU A 49 17.26 -2.39 -8.06
N ALA A 50 16.98 -1.48 -7.12
CA ALA A 50 17.94 -0.51 -6.60
C ALA A 50 18.99 -1.10 -5.64
N GLY A 51 19.02 -2.43 -5.47
CA GLY A 51 19.96 -3.12 -4.57
C GLY A 51 19.52 -3.12 -3.11
N GLY A 52 18.20 -3.04 -2.87
CA GLY A 52 17.50 -2.90 -1.59
C GLY A 52 18.31 -3.25 -0.33
N VAL A 53 18.50 -2.26 0.54
CA VAL A 53 19.20 -2.38 1.83
C VAL A 53 18.39 -3.12 2.91
N ARG A 54 17.19 -3.62 2.59
CA ARG A 54 16.19 -4.03 3.59
C ARG A 54 16.32 -5.52 3.93
N ARG A 55 16.70 -5.76 5.19
CA ARG A 55 17.20 -7.03 5.76
C ARG A 55 16.18 -8.19 5.86
N TRP A 56 14.98 -8.05 5.34
CA TRP A 56 13.92 -9.07 5.42
C TRP A 56 13.03 -9.03 4.17
N LYS A 57 12.43 -10.18 3.83
CA LYS A 57 11.64 -10.54 2.63
C LYS A 57 11.16 -9.37 1.75
N LEU A 58 11.35 -9.53 0.43
CA LEU A 58 10.91 -8.59 -0.61
C LEU A 58 9.43 -8.20 -0.47
N HIS A 59 8.59 -9.19 -0.17
CA HIS A 59 7.15 -9.02 -0.03
C HIS A 59 6.71 -9.38 1.39
N ASP A 60 5.84 -8.55 1.97
CA ASP A 60 5.04 -8.91 3.14
C ASP A 60 3.58 -9.19 2.74
N ASP A 61 2.85 -9.88 3.60
CA ASP A 61 1.42 -10.13 3.42
C ASP A 61 0.64 -8.81 3.53
N ALA A 62 -0.08 -8.47 2.47
CA ALA A 62 -0.72 -7.17 2.33
C ALA A 62 -2.22 -7.35 2.08
N THR A 63 -3.03 -6.88 3.03
CA THR A 63 -4.50 -6.89 2.97
C THR A 63 -5.03 -5.50 3.26
N ALA A 64 -6.06 -5.09 2.53
CA ALA A 64 -6.75 -3.84 2.74
C ALA A 64 -8.27 -4.04 2.64
N VAL A 65 -9.01 -3.34 3.51
CA VAL A 65 -10.47 -3.20 3.42
C VAL A 65 -10.78 -1.71 3.38
N TYR A 66 -11.68 -1.32 2.48
CA TYR A 66 -12.18 0.04 2.35
C TYR A 66 -13.71 0.02 2.42
N VAL A 67 -14.28 0.92 3.24
CA VAL A 67 -15.72 1.06 3.40
C VAL A 67 -16.11 2.52 3.29
N GLU A 68 -17.04 2.79 2.38
CA GLU A 68 -17.82 4.02 2.38
C GLU A 68 -19.20 3.73 2.96
N PRO A 69 -19.53 4.27 4.15
CA PRO A 69 -20.91 4.23 4.59
C PRO A 69 -21.75 5.00 3.56
N GLY A 70 -22.85 4.38 3.13
CA GLY A 70 -23.87 5.04 2.34
C GLY A 70 -24.50 6.23 3.09
N PRO A 71 -25.37 6.99 2.43
CA PRO A 71 -26.14 8.06 3.08
C PRO A 71 -26.97 7.54 4.25
#